data_AF-A0A3L7RAH3-F1
#
_entry.id   AF-A0A3L7RAH3-F1
#
_cell.length_a   1.000
_cell.length_b   1.000
_cell.length_c   1.000
_cell.angle_alpha   90.00
_cell.angle_beta   90.00
_cell.angle_gamma   90.00
#
_symmetry.space_group_name_H-M   'P 1'
#
loop_
_entity.id
_entity.type
_entity.pdbx_description
1 polymer ?
#
loop_
_entity_poly.entity_id
_entity_poly.type
_entity_poly.pdbx_seq_one_letter_code
_entity_poly.pdbx_strand_id
1 'polypeptide(L)'
;MKARPEQLAPAVPTESAAKVMRSLAGLAIRLMWQWWPQLTALAVACGVVATTICGSLGVGDAMQRGLQRLALARLGQIEAALLTDKFFDANLAAELQEQATATGAAGVPSLIVPALVIEVSLDAPHDNTDRRVAVRSTLLACNAAAALGFVPPPPALLLDEIAINETLAETLHVKVGDPVVLRLTKRSEVPADNPLGRRRADSTGRRLRISQILPSEGIGQFSLYPSQATAALAVTTLATAQAILHRDNVANVLLAIAVDPHTDQRADNHQETAPHHPAAVRVNRAGSLQSRASSRITVFRSPFVPRQRFGV
;
A
#
# COMPACT_ATOMS: atom_id res chain seq x y z
N MET A 1 -6.50 -81.25 -67.53
CA MET A 1 -5.21 -81.02 -68.23
C MET A 1 -5.37 -79.79 -69.11
N LYS A 2 -4.46 -78.80 -68.98
CA LYS A 2 -4.42 -77.44 -69.61
C LYS A 2 -5.49 -76.45 -69.12
N ALA A 3 -5.20 -75.25 -68.61
CA ALA A 3 -3.95 -74.56 -68.33
C ALA A 3 -4.19 -73.41 -67.31
N ARG A 4 -3.18 -73.08 -66.50
CA ARG A 4 -2.93 -71.80 -65.79
C ARG A 4 -1.60 -71.25 -66.39
N PRO A 5 -1.12 -70.00 -66.17
CA PRO A 5 -1.63 -68.85 -65.38
C PRO A 5 -1.41 -67.44 -66.04
N GLU A 6 -1.66 -66.38 -65.25
CA GLU A 6 -1.12 -65.00 -65.34
C GLU A 6 -1.54 -64.04 -66.46
N GLN A 7 -2.28 -62.99 -66.10
CA GLN A 7 -1.65 -61.68 -65.92
C GLN A 7 -2.49 -60.73 -65.05
N LEU A 8 -1.82 -60.27 -64.00
CA LEU A 8 -2.19 -59.26 -63.02
C LEU A 8 -2.08 -57.87 -63.69
N ALA A 9 -3.18 -57.14 -63.78
CA ALA A 9 -3.15 -55.68 -63.93
C ALA A 9 -3.77 -55.09 -62.64
N PRO A 10 -3.09 -54.16 -61.95
CA PRO A 10 -3.60 -53.60 -60.70
C PRO A 10 -4.87 -52.81 -61.00
N ALA A 11 -5.98 -53.18 -60.37
CA ALA A 11 -7.09 -52.27 -60.21
C ALA A 11 -6.56 -51.09 -59.40
N VAL A 12 -6.23 -50.00 -60.12
CA VAL A 12 -5.98 -48.68 -59.58
C VAL A 12 -7.04 -48.43 -58.49
N PRO A 13 -6.65 -48.06 -57.25
CA PRO A 13 -7.64 -47.70 -56.25
C PRO A 13 -8.48 -46.58 -56.84
N THR A 14 -9.73 -46.90 -57.17
CA THR A 14 -10.66 -45.93 -57.72
C THR A 14 -10.71 -44.74 -56.78
N GLU A 15 -10.59 -43.52 -57.34
CA GLU A 15 -10.73 -42.22 -56.68
C GLU A 15 -12.01 -42.10 -55.80
N SER A 16 -12.89 -43.09 -55.86
CA SER A 16 -14.10 -43.22 -55.06
C SER A 16 -13.83 -43.30 -53.55
N ALA A 17 -12.72 -43.93 -53.10
CA ALA A 17 -12.35 -43.91 -51.67
C ALA A 17 -11.97 -42.49 -51.19
N ALA A 18 -11.40 -41.67 -52.08
CA ALA A 18 -11.11 -40.26 -51.81
C ALA A 18 -12.37 -39.37 -51.87
N LYS A 19 -13.46 -39.85 -52.50
CA LYS A 19 -14.74 -39.13 -52.64
C LYS A 19 -15.63 -39.24 -51.40
N VAL A 20 -15.57 -40.36 -50.68
CA VAL A 20 -16.30 -40.57 -49.40
C VAL A 20 -15.78 -39.62 -48.31
N MET A 21 -14.55 -39.12 -48.47
CA MET A 21 -13.90 -38.10 -47.64
C MET A 21 -14.23 -36.66 -48.05
N ARG A 22 -15.29 -36.43 -48.84
CA ARG A 22 -15.78 -35.09 -49.20
C ARG A 22 -16.55 -34.47 -48.04
N SER A 23 -15.77 -33.81 -47.20
CA SER A 23 -16.12 -32.96 -46.06
C SER A 23 -16.44 -33.73 -44.77
N LEU A 24 -15.39 -33.98 -43.97
CA LEU A 24 -15.47 -34.27 -42.54
C LEU A 24 -16.46 -33.35 -41.80
N ALA A 25 -16.54 -32.09 -42.21
CA ALA A 25 -17.48 -31.12 -41.65
C ALA A 25 -18.95 -31.47 -41.93
N GLY A 26 -19.27 -32.01 -43.11
CA GLY A 26 -20.63 -32.46 -43.45
C GLY A 26 -21.07 -33.68 -42.65
N LEU A 27 -20.15 -34.63 -42.44
CA LEU A 27 -20.37 -35.79 -41.57
C LEU A 27 -20.53 -35.36 -40.11
N ALA A 28 -19.67 -34.43 -39.64
CA ALA A 28 -19.75 -33.86 -38.29
C ALA A 28 -21.07 -33.11 -38.05
N ILE A 29 -21.58 -32.36 -39.03
CA ILE A 29 -22.85 -31.64 -38.93
C ILE A 29 -24.03 -32.62 -38.84
N ARG A 30 -24.05 -33.70 -39.63
CA ARG A 30 -25.11 -34.71 -39.54
C ARG A 30 -25.07 -35.48 -38.23
N LEU A 31 -23.87 -35.84 -37.75
CA LEU A 31 -23.70 -36.47 -36.44
C LEU A 31 -24.14 -35.53 -35.31
N MET A 32 -23.81 -34.24 -35.41
CA MET A 32 -24.22 -33.21 -34.46
C MET A 32 -25.74 -33.04 -34.39
N TRP A 33 -26.43 -33.10 -35.54
CA TRP A 33 -27.90 -33.09 -35.59
C TRP A 33 -28.54 -34.34 -34.99
N GLN A 34 -27.96 -35.52 -35.23
CA GLN A 34 -28.49 -36.79 -34.71
C GLN A 34 -28.31 -36.93 -33.19
N TRP A 35 -27.21 -36.39 -32.63
CA TRP A 35 -26.85 -36.49 -31.20
C TRP A 35 -27.04 -35.15 -30.44
N TRP A 36 -27.92 -34.27 -30.96
CA TRP A 36 -28.10 -32.91 -30.45
C TRP A 36 -28.50 -32.82 -28.96
N PRO A 37 -29.33 -33.74 -28.39
CA PRO A 37 -29.63 -33.74 -26.96
C PRO A 37 -28.41 -33.98 -26.06
N GLN A 38 -27.46 -34.84 -26.48
CA GLN A 38 -26.24 -35.08 -25.69
C GLN A 38 -25.23 -33.94 -25.83
N LEU A 39 -25.11 -33.36 -27.03
CA LEU A 39 -24.21 -32.22 -27.26
C LEU A 39 -24.67 -30.96 -26.52
N THR A 40 -25.98 -30.73 -26.44
CA THR A 40 -26.54 -29.62 -25.64
C THR A 40 -26.31 -29.82 -24.15
N ALA A 41 -26.50 -31.04 -23.62
CA ALA A 41 -26.17 -31.34 -22.22
C ALA A 41 -24.68 -31.12 -21.91
N LEU A 42 -23.78 -31.56 -22.79
CA LEU A 42 -22.34 -31.32 -22.68
C LEU A 42 -22.02 -29.81 -22.73
N ALA A 43 -22.62 -29.08 -23.66
CA ALA A 43 -22.42 -27.63 -23.79
C ALA A 43 -22.89 -26.87 -22.54
N VAL A 44 -24.04 -27.25 -21.97
CA VAL A 44 -24.53 -26.68 -20.70
C VAL A 44 -23.57 -27.00 -19.56
N ALA A 45 -23.11 -28.24 -19.44
CA ALA A 45 -22.14 -28.62 -18.40
C ALA A 45 -20.83 -27.83 -18.52
N CYS A 46 -20.26 -27.72 -19.73
CA CYS A 46 -19.08 -26.89 -20.00
C CYS A 46 -19.35 -25.41 -19.69
N GLY A 47 -20.53 -24.90 -20.03
CA GLY A 47 -20.95 -23.53 -19.75
C GLY A 47 -21.01 -23.23 -18.25
N VAL A 48 -21.55 -24.15 -17.44
CA VAL A 48 -21.58 -24.01 -15.97
C VAL A 48 -20.18 -23.98 -15.38
N VAL A 49 -19.29 -24.88 -15.83
CA VAL A 49 -17.89 -24.91 -15.38
C VAL A 49 -17.18 -23.61 -15.76
N ALA A 50 -17.30 -23.17 -17.02
CA ALA A 50 -16.70 -21.91 -17.48
C ALA A 50 -17.22 -20.70 -16.68
N THR A 51 -18.54 -20.62 -16.45
CA THR A 51 -19.15 -19.54 -15.66
C THR A 51 -18.68 -19.54 -14.22
N THR A 52 -18.52 -20.71 -13.60
CA THR A 52 -18.01 -20.84 -12.22
C THR A 52 -16.55 -20.39 -12.12
N ILE A 53 -15.71 -20.78 -13.09
CA ILE A 53 -14.30 -20.35 -13.15
C ILE A 53 -14.24 -18.84 -13.34
N CYS A 54 -14.96 -18.29 -14.32
CA CYS A 54 -15.01 -16.84 -14.56
C CYS A 54 -15.54 -16.06 -13.35
N GLY A 55 -16.57 -16.56 -12.68
CA GLY A 55 -17.14 -15.95 -11.48
C GLY A 55 -16.13 -15.89 -10.33
N SER A 56 -15.42 -16.98 -10.05
CA SER A 56 -14.41 -17.01 -8.99
C SER A 56 -13.22 -16.09 -9.27
N LEU A 57 -12.75 -16.02 -10.53
CA LEU A 57 -11.70 -15.09 -10.96
C LEU A 57 -12.14 -13.62 -10.85
N GLY A 58 -13.37 -13.31 -11.25
CA GLY A 58 -13.91 -11.94 -11.18
C GLY A 58 -14.01 -11.41 -9.75
N VAL A 59 -14.42 -12.25 -8.80
CA VAL A 59 -14.48 -11.88 -7.37
C VAL A 59 -13.08 -11.63 -6.82
N GLY A 60 -12.10 -12.47 -7.18
CA GLY A 60 -10.71 -12.30 -6.76
C GLY A 60 -10.11 -10.96 -7.20
N ASP A 61 -10.29 -10.60 -8.48
CA ASP A 61 -9.81 -9.34 -9.04
C ASP A 61 -10.49 -8.11 -8.42
N ALA A 62 -11.80 -8.20 -8.13
CA ALA A 62 -12.52 -7.15 -7.41
C ALA A 62 -11.98 -6.93 -5.99
N MET A 63 -11.73 -8.02 -5.24
CA MET A 63 -11.16 -7.95 -3.89
C MET A 63 -9.75 -7.38 -3.91
N GLN A 64 -8.90 -7.83 -4.85
CA GLN A 64 -7.53 -7.35 -4.97
C GLN A 64 -7.48 -5.85 -5.29
N ARG A 65 -8.31 -5.38 -6.24
CA ARG A 65 -8.45 -3.94 -6.53
C ARG A 65 -8.99 -3.15 -5.34
N GLY A 66 -9.93 -3.72 -4.59
CA GLY A 66 -10.47 -3.11 -3.37
C GLY A 66 -9.39 -2.90 -2.31
N LEU A 67 -8.62 -3.95 -2.01
CA LEU A 67 -7.50 -3.88 -1.06
C LEU A 67 -6.40 -2.94 -1.53
N GLN A 68 -6.09 -2.93 -2.83
CA GLN A 68 -5.10 -2.00 -3.40
C GLN A 68 -5.56 -0.54 -3.26
N ARG A 69 -6.84 -0.25 -3.54
CA ARG A 69 -7.40 1.10 -3.36
C ARG A 69 -7.36 1.54 -1.89
N LEU A 70 -7.70 0.65 -0.97
CA LEU A 70 -7.60 0.92 0.46
C LEU A 70 -6.14 1.18 0.88
N ALA A 71 -5.19 0.35 0.42
CA ALA A 71 -3.78 0.54 0.74
C ALA A 71 -3.25 1.89 0.23
N LEU A 72 -3.59 2.28 -1.00
CA LEU A 72 -3.19 3.59 -1.56
C LEU A 72 -3.85 4.75 -0.83
N ALA A 73 -5.13 4.63 -0.46
CA ALA A 73 -5.83 5.67 0.30
C ALA A 73 -5.19 5.92 1.68
N ARG A 74 -4.69 4.86 2.34
CA ARG A 74 -4.00 4.94 3.64
C ARG A 74 -2.58 5.50 3.57
N LEU A 75 -1.94 5.46 2.41
CA LEU A 75 -0.58 5.96 2.21
C LEU A 75 -0.54 7.39 1.67
N GLY A 76 -1.61 7.89 1.06
CA GLY A 76 -1.60 9.23 0.46
C GLY A 76 -0.66 9.29 -0.74
N GLN A 77 0.18 10.32 -0.82
CA GLN A 77 1.20 10.50 -1.87
C GLN A 77 2.57 9.90 -1.51
N ILE A 78 2.65 9.07 -0.47
CA ILE A 78 3.88 8.39 -0.08
C ILE A 78 4.19 7.29 -1.10
N GLU A 79 5.27 7.47 -1.86
CA GLU A 79 5.75 6.47 -2.82
C GLU A 79 6.65 5.43 -2.18
N ALA A 80 7.49 5.87 -1.24
CA ALA A 80 8.38 4.96 -0.55
C ALA A 80 8.47 5.28 0.94
N ALA A 81 8.60 4.25 1.75
CA ALA A 81 8.83 4.38 3.17
C ALA A 81 9.99 3.47 3.58
N LEU A 82 10.95 4.05 4.28
CA LEU A 82 12.03 3.33 4.93
C LEU A 82 11.69 3.22 6.41
N LEU A 83 11.34 2.03 6.88
CA LEU A 83 11.06 1.77 8.30
C LEU A 83 12.20 0.94 8.90
N THR A 84 12.68 1.37 10.07
CA THR A 84 13.71 0.67 10.84
C THR A 84 13.30 0.54 12.30
N ASP A 85 13.71 -0.56 12.92
CA ASP A 85 13.51 -0.82 14.36
C ASP A 85 14.39 0.08 15.24
N LYS A 86 15.48 0.61 14.67
CA LYS A 86 16.43 1.51 15.35
C LYS A 86 16.20 2.95 14.94
N PHE A 87 16.37 3.86 15.90
CA PHE A 87 16.39 5.29 15.65
C PHE A 87 17.67 5.71 14.93
N PHE A 88 17.55 6.62 13.98
CA PHE A 88 18.63 7.28 13.24
C PHE A 88 18.47 8.80 13.29
N ASP A 89 19.44 9.55 12.79
CA ASP A 89 19.45 11.01 12.79
C ASP A 89 18.44 11.59 11.79
N ALA A 90 17.58 12.52 12.23
CA ALA A 90 16.57 13.12 11.36
C ALA A 90 17.17 13.95 10.21
N ASN A 91 18.41 14.42 10.32
CA ASN A 91 19.15 15.14 9.26
C ASN A 91 19.47 14.24 8.07
N LEU A 92 19.44 12.92 8.23
CA LEU A 92 19.63 11.97 7.11
C LEU A 92 18.63 12.23 5.97
N ALA A 93 17.42 12.71 6.28
CA ALA A 93 16.46 13.10 5.26
C ALA A 93 16.97 14.23 4.36
N ALA A 94 17.59 15.25 4.95
CA ALA A 94 18.15 16.39 4.22
C ALA A 94 19.36 15.97 3.39
N GLU A 95 20.27 15.18 3.97
CA GLU A 95 21.44 14.64 3.26
C GLU A 95 21.03 13.79 2.04
N LEU A 96 20.02 12.91 2.22
CA LEU A 96 19.50 12.10 1.11
C LEU A 96 18.80 12.94 0.05
N GLN A 97 18.09 14.00 0.44
CA GLN A 97 17.46 14.92 -0.50
C GLN A 97 18.51 15.65 -1.36
N GLU A 98 19.60 16.13 -0.73
CA GLU A 98 20.70 16.78 -1.44
C GLU A 98 21.39 15.82 -2.41
N GLN A 99 21.70 14.60 -1.97
CA GLN A 99 22.30 13.57 -2.83
C GLN A 99 21.41 13.19 -4.00
N ALA A 100 20.10 13.06 -3.75
CA ALA A 100 19.16 12.67 -4.79
C ALA A 100 18.95 13.78 -5.83
N THR A 101 19.02 15.05 -5.39
CA THR A 101 19.05 16.22 -6.28
C THR A 101 20.34 16.27 -7.10
N ALA A 102 21.50 16.02 -6.46
CA ALA A 102 22.81 16.04 -7.11
C ALA A 102 22.98 14.92 -8.17
N THR A 103 22.35 13.76 -7.95
CA THR A 103 22.50 12.60 -8.86
C THR A 103 21.56 12.69 -10.07
N GLY A 104 20.63 13.67 -10.11
CA GLY A 104 19.73 13.90 -11.25
C GLY A 104 18.91 12.67 -11.66
N ALA A 105 18.71 11.71 -10.75
CA ALA A 105 18.10 10.43 -11.08
C ALA A 105 16.60 10.63 -11.33
N ALA A 106 16.21 10.51 -12.60
CA ALA A 106 14.81 10.49 -13.02
C ALA A 106 14.07 9.34 -12.30
N GLY A 107 13.23 9.69 -11.32
CA GLY A 107 12.52 8.73 -10.47
C GLY A 107 12.85 8.81 -8.97
N VAL A 108 13.58 9.84 -8.53
CA VAL A 108 13.74 10.18 -7.12
C VAL A 108 12.43 10.78 -6.57
N PRO A 109 11.96 10.35 -5.38
CA PRO A 109 10.88 11.01 -4.68
C PRO A 109 11.27 12.46 -4.40
N SER A 110 10.46 13.40 -4.87
CA SER A 110 10.77 14.83 -4.86
C SER A 110 10.89 15.42 -3.47
N LEU A 111 10.32 14.78 -2.44
CA LEU A 111 10.43 15.22 -1.06
C LEU A 111 10.62 14.03 -0.11
N ILE A 112 11.71 14.05 0.66
CA ILE A 112 11.98 13.10 1.74
C ILE A 112 11.68 13.79 3.08
N VAL A 113 10.76 13.21 3.85
CA VAL A 113 10.33 13.72 5.15
C VAL A 113 10.71 12.74 6.25
N PRO A 114 11.45 13.17 7.29
CA PRO A 114 11.70 12.35 8.46
C PRO A 114 10.42 12.26 9.30
N ALA A 115 10.08 11.06 9.73
CA ALA A 115 8.95 10.79 10.59
C ALA A 115 9.34 9.83 11.71
N LEU A 116 8.58 9.91 12.80
CA LEU A 116 8.70 8.97 13.91
C LEU A 116 7.40 8.18 14.05
N VAL A 117 7.46 6.86 13.84
CA VAL A 117 6.31 5.94 13.99
C VAL A 117 6.57 4.98 15.12
N ILE A 118 5.85 5.12 16.23
CA ILE A 118 6.02 4.29 17.42
C ILE A 118 4.67 3.88 18.01
N GLU A 119 4.65 2.76 18.72
CA GLU A 119 3.47 2.29 19.46
C GLU A 119 3.38 3.00 20.82
N VAL A 120 2.26 3.68 21.06
CA VAL A 120 2.00 4.43 22.29
C VAL A 120 0.65 4.04 22.89
N SER A 121 0.53 4.18 24.20
CA SER A 121 -0.75 4.08 24.88
C SER A 121 -1.22 5.47 25.26
N LEU A 122 -2.42 5.83 24.83
CA LEU A 122 -3.08 7.08 25.21
C LEU A 122 -4.09 6.80 26.31
N ASP A 123 -3.99 7.59 27.38
CA ASP A 123 -4.94 7.58 28.49
C ASP A 123 -5.72 8.90 28.51
N ALA A 124 -7.04 8.81 28.64
CA ALA A 124 -7.88 9.95 28.93
C ALA A 124 -8.24 9.98 30.43
N PRO A 125 -8.17 11.15 31.11
CA PRO A 125 -8.74 11.32 32.44
C PRO A 125 -10.26 11.30 32.31
N HIS A 126 -10.92 10.32 32.92
CA HIS A 126 -12.38 10.22 32.97
C HIS A 126 -12.88 10.75 34.32
N ASP A 127 -13.86 11.66 34.29
CA ASP A 127 -14.24 12.53 35.40
C ASP A 127 -15.04 11.86 36.53
N ASN A 128 -15.13 10.52 36.58
CA ASN A 128 -15.90 9.88 37.64
C ASN A 128 -15.57 8.40 37.92
N THR A 129 -14.47 7.88 37.39
CA THR A 129 -14.07 6.50 37.66
C THR A 129 -12.56 6.41 37.63
N ASP A 130 -11.95 5.82 38.65
CA ASP A 130 -10.50 5.55 38.75
C ASP A 130 -9.99 4.58 37.64
N ARG A 131 -10.83 4.28 36.64
CA ARG A 131 -10.53 3.42 35.51
C ARG A 131 -10.04 4.27 34.34
N ARG A 132 -8.73 4.48 34.30
CA ARG A 132 -8.04 5.01 33.12
C ARG A 132 -8.19 4.00 31.98
N VAL A 133 -8.80 4.42 30.88
CA VAL A 133 -8.85 3.61 29.65
C VAL A 133 -7.56 3.89 28.89
N ALA A 134 -6.66 2.92 28.89
CA ALA A 134 -5.42 2.96 28.12
C ALA A 134 -5.65 2.29 26.77
N VAL A 135 -5.60 3.07 25.69
CA VAL A 135 -5.77 2.54 24.32
C VAL A 135 -4.42 2.51 23.62
N ARG A 136 -4.05 1.34 23.10
CA ARG A 136 -2.86 1.20 22.25
C ARG A 136 -3.14 1.83 20.89
N SER A 137 -2.22 2.66 20.45
CA SER A 137 -2.34 3.45 19.22
C SER A 137 -0.98 3.61 18.57
N THR A 138 -0.99 3.77 17.25
CA THR A 138 0.20 4.12 16.51
C THR A 138 0.35 5.65 16.54
N LEU A 139 1.50 6.15 17.00
CA LEU A 139 1.85 7.56 16.94
C LEU A 139 2.60 7.82 15.62
N LEU A 140 2.11 8.74 14.81
CA LEU A 140 2.81 9.31 13.67
C LEU A 140 3.28 10.72 14.04
N ALA A 141 4.58 10.92 14.21
CA ALA A 141 5.14 12.25 14.44
C ALA A 141 5.80 12.77 13.16
N CYS A 142 5.31 13.89 12.64
CA CYS A 142 5.81 14.48 11.40
C CYS A 142 5.59 16.00 11.44
N ASN A 143 6.59 16.78 10.99
CA ASN A 143 6.46 18.23 10.90
C ASN A 143 5.76 18.68 9.61
N ALA A 144 5.87 17.88 8.54
CA ALA A 144 5.30 18.18 7.23
C ALA A 144 4.15 17.23 6.89
N ALA A 145 3.22 17.01 7.82
CA ALA A 145 2.08 16.13 7.61
C ALA A 145 1.23 16.55 6.38
N ALA A 146 1.14 17.85 6.11
CA ALA A 146 0.45 18.40 4.94
C ALA A 146 1.07 17.96 3.60
N ALA A 147 2.38 17.72 3.58
CA ALA A 147 3.09 17.29 2.39
C ALA A 147 2.78 15.82 2.02
N LEU A 148 2.20 15.04 2.93
CA LEU A 148 1.85 13.64 2.67
C LEU A 148 0.71 13.46 1.64
N GLY A 149 0.08 14.55 1.20
CA GLY A 149 -0.89 14.54 0.10
C GLY A 149 -2.25 13.93 0.46
N PHE A 150 -2.61 13.94 1.74
CA PHE A 150 -3.93 13.53 2.20
C PHE A 150 -4.97 14.63 1.94
N VAL A 151 -6.20 14.19 1.61
CA VAL A 151 -7.37 15.05 1.49
C VAL A 151 -8.42 14.53 2.48
N PRO A 152 -8.94 15.37 3.40
CA PRO A 152 -8.53 16.76 3.66
C PRO A 152 -7.08 16.88 4.18
N PRO A 153 -6.41 18.04 3.98
CA PRO A 153 -5.06 18.24 4.47
C PRO A 153 -5.06 18.20 6.00
N PRO A 154 -4.07 17.53 6.63
CA PRO A 154 -3.96 17.51 8.08
C PRO A 154 -3.72 18.92 8.63
N PRO A 155 -4.26 19.24 9.81
CA PRO A 155 -4.04 20.52 10.46
C PRO A 155 -2.56 20.71 10.83
N ALA A 156 -2.11 21.97 10.85
CA ALA A 156 -0.84 22.32 11.46
C ALA A 156 -0.96 22.14 12.98
N LEU A 157 -0.14 21.25 13.54
CA LEU A 157 -0.09 20.97 14.97
C LEU A 157 0.98 21.83 15.63
N LEU A 158 0.66 22.43 16.78
CA LEU A 158 1.64 23.13 17.61
C LEU A 158 2.41 22.14 18.49
N LEU A 159 3.38 22.67 19.25
CA LEU A 159 4.06 21.90 20.27
C LEU A 159 3.06 21.47 21.36
N ASP A 160 3.17 20.23 21.85
CA ASP A 160 2.26 19.65 22.86
C ASP A 160 0.80 19.44 22.42
N GLU A 161 0.53 19.56 21.12
CA GLU A 161 -0.74 19.20 20.53
C GLU A 161 -0.72 17.82 19.88
N ILE A 162 -1.89 17.18 19.88
CA ILE A 162 -2.09 15.88 19.26
C ILE A 162 -3.41 15.88 18.50
N ALA A 163 -3.37 15.39 17.26
CA ALA A 163 -4.56 15.01 16.52
C ALA A 163 -4.79 13.50 16.67
N ILE A 164 -6.04 13.09 16.85
CA ILE A 164 -6.40 11.67 17.00
C ILE A 164 -7.44 11.30 15.96
N ASN A 165 -7.50 10.05 15.51
CA ASN A 165 -8.59 9.63 14.63
C ASN A 165 -9.89 9.35 15.38
N GLU A 166 -11.01 9.36 14.64
CA GLU A 166 -12.35 9.07 15.16
C GLU A 166 -12.40 7.78 16.00
N THR A 167 -11.78 6.70 15.51
CA THR A 167 -11.74 5.40 16.22
C THR A 167 -11.12 5.52 17.62
N LEU A 168 -10.04 6.30 17.75
CA LEU A 168 -9.40 6.53 19.03
C LEU A 168 -10.21 7.48 19.92
N ALA A 169 -10.82 8.51 19.34
CA ALA A 169 -11.68 9.46 20.06
C ALA A 169 -12.93 8.77 20.65
N GLU A 170 -13.57 7.90 19.88
CA GLU A 170 -14.73 7.10 20.31
C GLU A 170 -14.36 6.13 21.43
N THR A 171 -13.22 5.44 21.32
CA THR A 171 -12.78 4.46 22.32
C THR A 171 -12.39 5.12 23.64
N LEU A 172 -11.77 6.31 23.58
CA LEU A 172 -11.39 7.08 24.76
C LEU A 172 -12.52 7.97 25.30
N HIS A 173 -13.62 8.13 24.57
CA HIS A 173 -14.72 9.05 24.86
C HIS A 173 -14.26 10.51 25.08
N VAL A 174 -13.33 10.97 24.24
CA VAL A 174 -12.73 12.32 24.32
C VAL A 174 -13.19 13.22 23.18
N LYS A 175 -13.14 14.54 23.41
CA LYS A 175 -13.47 15.58 22.45
C LYS A 175 -12.27 16.48 22.16
N VAL A 176 -12.41 17.31 21.12
CA VAL A 176 -11.44 18.35 20.81
C VAL A 176 -11.29 19.29 22.01
N GLY A 177 -10.06 19.55 22.40
CA GLY A 177 -9.69 20.38 23.55
C GLY A 177 -9.39 19.60 24.82
N ASP A 178 -9.75 18.32 24.90
CA ASP A 178 -9.54 17.51 26.10
C ASP A 178 -8.06 17.17 26.31
N PRO A 179 -7.62 17.07 27.57
CA PRO A 179 -6.27 16.63 27.89
C PRO A 179 -6.15 15.10 27.77
N VAL A 180 -5.09 14.63 27.14
CA VAL A 180 -4.74 13.20 27.08
C VAL A 180 -3.32 13.00 27.56
N VAL A 181 -3.04 11.84 28.14
CA VAL A 181 -1.70 11.45 28.58
C VAL A 181 -1.16 10.41 27.63
N LEU A 182 -0.14 10.77 26.88
CA LEU A 182 0.57 9.86 25.98
C LEU A 182 1.70 9.17 26.75
N ARG A 183 1.70 7.84 26.75
CA ARG A 183 2.75 7.01 27.34
C ARG A 183 3.39 6.13 26.28
N LEU A 184 4.71 5.96 26.35
CA LEU A 184 5.41 5.01 25.49
C LEU A 184 5.13 3.60 25.97
N THR A 185 4.66 2.76 25.05
CA THR A 185 4.54 1.33 25.33
C THR A 185 5.92 0.72 25.19
N LYS A 186 6.68 0.65 26.30
CA LYS A 186 7.94 -0.10 26.30
C LYS A 186 7.59 -1.58 26.12
N ARG A 187 8.11 -2.25 25.08
CA ARG A 187 8.10 -3.72 25.01
C ARG A 187 8.83 -4.22 26.25
N SER A 188 8.11 -4.71 27.23
CA SER A 188 8.71 -5.38 28.37
C SER A 188 9.24 -6.72 27.88
N GLU A 189 10.56 -6.87 27.79
CA GLU A 189 11.22 -8.16 27.58
C GLU A 189 11.24 -9.02 28.86
N VAL A 190 10.52 -8.62 29.91
CA VAL A 190 10.47 -9.33 31.19
C VAL A 190 9.20 -10.20 31.22
N PRO A 191 9.32 -11.54 31.24
CA PRO A 191 8.21 -12.45 31.49
C PRO A 191 7.50 -12.14 32.80
N ALA A 192 6.19 -12.42 32.86
CA ALA A 192 5.32 -12.11 34.00
C ALA A 192 5.71 -12.82 35.32
N ASP A 193 6.66 -13.76 35.28
CA ASP A 193 7.05 -14.63 36.39
C ASP A 193 8.21 -14.08 37.24
N ASN A 194 8.56 -12.80 37.15
CA ASN A 194 9.60 -12.22 38.00
C ASN A 194 9.05 -11.83 39.39
N PRO A 195 9.36 -12.56 40.47
CA PRO A 195 8.76 -12.38 41.80
C PRO A 195 9.22 -11.11 42.54
N LEU A 196 10.19 -10.36 41.99
CA LEU A 196 10.66 -9.07 42.54
C LEU A 196 10.35 -7.87 41.62
N GLY A 197 9.55 -8.09 40.57
CA GLY A 197 9.15 -7.05 39.64
C GLY A 197 8.19 -6.06 40.30
N ARG A 198 8.72 -5.00 40.91
CA ARG A 198 7.93 -3.82 41.30
C ARG A 198 7.10 -3.39 40.08
N ARG A 199 5.77 -3.48 40.22
CA ARG A 199 4.75 -2.98 39.28
C ARG A 199 4.78 -1.45 39.24
N ARG A 200 5.84 -0.87 38.71
CA ARG A 200 5.88 0.47 38.16
C ARG A 200 6.78 0.39 36.95
N ALA A 201 6.18 0.10 35.80
CA ALA A 201 6.78 0.61 34.58
C ALA A 201 6.83 2.13 34.79
N ASP A 202 8.03 2.70 34.92
CA ASP A 202 8.23 4.14 34.80
C ASP A 202 7.82 4.52 33.37
N SER A 203 6.52 4.68 33.19
CA SER A 203 5.96 5.22 31.97
C SER A 203 6.07 6.73 32.12
N THR A 204 7.11 7.32 31.53
CA THR A 204 7.11 8.76 31.30
C THR A 204 5.90 9.06 30.41
N GLY A 205 4.88 9.66 31.02
CA GLY A 205 3.67 10.09 30.33
C GLY A 205 3.73 11.60 30.13
N ARG A 206 3.50 12.07 28.90
CA ARG A 206 3.38 13.51 28.62
C ARG A 206 1.92 13.87 28.43
N ARG A 207 1.47 14.93 29.09
CA ARG A 207 0.12 15.46 28.92
C ARG A 207 0.10 16.32 27.66
N LEU A 208 -0.77 15.98 26.73
CA LEU A 208 -0.97 16.67 25.46
C LEU A 208 -2.43 17.14 25.37
N ARG A 209 -2.70 18.11 24.51
CA ARG A 209 -4.06 18.58 24.25
C ARG A 209 -4.53 18.10 22.89
N ILE A 210 -5.76 17.60 22.82
CA ILE A 210 -6.36 17.25 21.54
C ILE A 210 -6.68 18.53 20.78
N SER A 211 -5.99 18.78 19.67
CA SER A 211 -6.27 19.93 18.81
C SER A 211 -7.39 19.65 17.81
N GLN A 212 -7.45 18.42 17.29
CA GLN A 212 -8.44 18.01 16.30
C GLN A 212 -8.68 16.50 16.30
N ILE A 213 -9.89 16.10 15.90
CA ILE A 213 -10.23 14.72 15.56
C ILE A 213 -10.17 14.57 14.04
N LEU A 214 -9.33 13.65 13.56
CA LEU A 214 -9.13 13.34 12.16
C LEU A 214 -10.29 12.47 11.66
N PRO A 215 -10.87 12.78 10.49
CA PRO A 215 -11.99 12.02 9.97
C PRO A 215 -11.56 10.58 9.65
N SER A 216 -12.55 9.70 9.53
CA SER A 216 -12.33 8.31 9.09
C SER A 216 -11.86 8.17 7.64
N GLU A 217 -11.49 9.26 6.95
CA GLU A 217 -10.88 9.30 5.62
C GLU A 217 -9.54 10.07 5.62
N GLY A 218 -8.77 9.94 4.54
CA GLY A 218 -7.46 10.59 4.43
C GLY A 218 -6.47 10.10 5.50
N ILE A 219 -5.82 11.03 6.19
CA ILE A 219 -4.77 10.72 7.17
C ILE A 219 -5.30 9.91 8.37
N GLY A 220 -6.59 9.98 8.70
CA GLY A 220 -7.15 9.24 9.85
C GLY A 220 -7.14 7.72 9.67
N GLN A 221 -6.98 7.23 8.44
CA GLN A 221 -6.79 5.81 8.12
C GLN A 221 -5.31 5.41 7.96
N PHE A 222 -4.37 6.34 8.17
CA PHE A 222 -2.97 6.11 7.87
C PHE A 222 -2.43 4.82 8.51
N SER A 223 -1.78 4.00 7.70
CA SER A 223 -1.10 2.79 8.17
C SER A 223 0.02 2.41 7.22
N LEU A 224 1.22 2.19 7.78
CA LEU A 224 2.35 1.60 7.05
C LEU A 224 2.26 0.08 6.95
N TYR A 225 1.36 -0.53 7.72
CA TYR A 225 1.16 -1.96 7.74
C TYR A 225 -0.13 -2.36 7.02
N PRO A 226 -0.11 -3.43 6.22
CA PRO A 226 -1.32 -3.93 5.58
C PRO A 226 -2.29 -4.40 6.65
N SER A 227 -3.38 -3.65 6.83
CA SER A 227 -4.45 -3.95 7.77
C SER A 227 -5.80 -3.68 7.12
N GLN A 228 -6.82 -4.46 7.48
CA GLN A 228 -8.19 -4.27 6.96
C GLN A 228 -9.00 -3.29 7.83
N ALA A 229 -8.75 -3.28 9.13
CA ALA A 229 -9.34 -2.31 10.06
C ALA A 229 -8.53 -1.02 10.14
N THR A 230 -9.19 0.11 10.40
CA THR A 230 -8.53 1.35 10.77
C THR A 230 -8.05 1.23 12.21
N ALA A 231 -6.73 1.29 12.40
CA ALA A 231 -6.14 1.25 13.74
C ALA A 231 -6.30 2.61 14.44
N ALA A 232 -6.20 2.61 15.76
CA ALA A 232 -6.11 3.85 16.53
C ALA A 232 -4.84 4.62 16.13
N LEU A 233 -5.01 5.84 15.63
CA LEU A 233 -3.93 6.69 15.15
C LEU A 233 -3.90 7.99 15.94
N ALA A 234 -2.71 8.38 16.35
CA ALA A 234 -2.44 9.71 16.87
C ALA A 234 -1.32 10.38 16.06
N VAL A 235 -1.49 11.66 15.76
CA VAL A 235 -0.56 12.46 14.97
C VAL A 235 -0.06 13.62 15.82
N THR A 236 1.25 13.86 15.83
CA THR A 236 1.86 14.98 16.56
C THR A 236 3.07 15.54 15.80
N THR A 237 3.69 16.59 16.32
CA THR A 237 4.92 17.14 15.75
C THR A 237 6.11 16.27 16.12
N LEU A 238 7.12 16.24 15.23
CA LEU A 238 8.33 15.46 15.44
C LEU A 238 9.09 15.93 16.69
N ALA A 239 9.09 17.23 16.96
CA ALA A 239 9.64 17.81 18.19
C ALA A 239 8.95 17.29 19.47
N THR A 240 7.62 17.18 19.47
CA THR A 240 6.88 16.65 20.63
C THR A 240 7.24 15.19 20.88
N ALA A 241 7.31 14.36 19.84
CA ALA A 241 7.65 12.95 19.99
C ALA A 241 9.10 12.73 20.45
N GLN A 242 10.05 13.52 19.94
CA GLN A 242 11.45 13.52 20.39
C GLN A 242 11.60 13.89 21.86
N ALA A 243 10.88 14.92 22.30
CA ALA A 243 10.87 15.35 23.69
C ALA A 243 10.28 14.28 24.63
N ILE A 244 9.28 13.52 24.17
CA ILE A 244 8.73 12.38 24.93
C ILE A 244 9.75 11.22 25.02
N LEU A 245 10.52 10.98 23.94
CA LEU A 245 11.57 9.97 23.91
C LEU A 245 12.82 10.34 24.72
N HIS A 246 12.93 11.59 25.21
CA HIS A 246 14.16 12.16 25.78
C HIS A 246 15.38 11.97 24.85
N ARG A 247 15.15 12.09 23.54
CA ARG A 247 16.19 11.96 22.52
C ARG A 247 15.99 13.04 21.49
N ASP A 248 17.03 13.85 21.32
CA ASP A 248 17.02 14.93 20.34
C ASP A 248 17.35 14.39 18.95
N ASN A 249 16.73 14.99 17.94
CA ASN A 249 17.06 14.78 16.52
C ASN A 249 16.99 13.31 16.02
N VAL A 250 16.13 12.48 16.62
CA VAL A 250 15.91 11.10 16.19
C VAL A 250 14.66 10.92 15.32
N ALA A 251 14.76 10.02 14.34
CA ALA A 251 13.68 9.51 13.50
C ALA A 251 13.82 7.98 13.33
N ASN A 252 12.74 7.29 12.95
CA ASN A 252 12.78 5.86 12.60
C ASN A 252 12.11 5.54 11.27
N VAL A 253 11.49 6.56 10.64
CA VAL A 253 10.87 6.46 9.34
C VAL A 253 11.38 7.58 8.44
N LEU A 254 11.72 7.24 7.20
CA LEU A 254 11.83 8.22 6.11
C LEU A 254 10.66 7.99 5.15
N LEU A 255 9.92 9.05 4.88
CA LEU A 255 8.80 9.05 3.94
C LEU A 255 9.21 9.79 2.69
N ALA A 256 9.16 9.10 1.56
CA ALA A 256 9.48 9.63 0.25
C ALA A 256 8.16 9.88 -0.50
N ILE A 257 7.94 11.13 -0.88
CA ILE A 257 6.69 11.63 -1.42
C ILE A 257 6.90 12.02 -2.89
N ALA A 258 6.00 11.58 -3.76
CA ALA A 258 5.90 12.16 -5.09
C ALA A 258 5.06 13.42 -5.02
N VAL A 259 5.72 14.55 -5.19
CA VAL A 259 5.08 15.80 -5.57
C VAL A 259 4.91 15.71 -7.08
N ASP A 260 3.67 15.60 -7.54
CA ASP A 260 3.37 15.76 -8.96
C ASP A 260 3.92 17.12 -9.40
N PRO A 261 4.87 17.17 -10.36
CA PRO A 261 5.54 18.41 -10.77
C PRO A 261 4.61 19.41 -11.51
N HIS A 262 3.29 19.22 -11.47
CA HIS A 262 2.31 20.04 -12.19
C HIS A 262 1.47 20.97 -11.30
N THR A 263 1.77 21.10 -10.00
CA THR A 263 0.99 21.98 -9.12
C THR A 263 1.55 23.41 -9.04
N ASP A 264 2.84 23.63 -9.34
CA ASP A 264 3.44 24.98 -9.31
C ASP A 264 3.36 25.74 -10.65
N GLN A 265 3.02 25.09 -11.77
CA GLN A 265 2.99 25.78 -13.08
C GLN A 265 1.78 26.71 -13.28
N ARG A 266 0.85 26.81 -12.32
CA ARG A 266 -0.30 27.74 -12.38
C ARG A 266 -0.01 29.12 -11.78
N ALA A 267 1.11 29.31 -11.08
CA ALA A 267 1.43 30.58 -10.43
C ALA A 267 2.41 31.48 -11.24
N ASP A 268 3.26 30.92 -12.11
CA ASP A 268 4.37 31.67 -12.73
C ASP A 268 4.24 31.89 -14.25
N ASN A 269 3.05 31.80 -14.83
CA ASN A 269 2.83 32.08 -16.25
C ASN A 269 2.76 33.60 -16.54
N HIS A 270 3.81 34.33 -16.14
CA HIS A 270 4.26 35.61 -16.69
C HIS A 270 5.79 35.62 -16.52
N GLN A 271 6.54 35.13 -17.53
CA GLN A 271 7.62 35.86 -18.20
C GLN A 271 8.49 34.92 -19.08
N GLU A 272 8.59 35.28 -20.37
CA GLU A 272 9.68 35.07 -21.35
C GLU A 272 10.24 33.66 -21.72
N THR A 273 9.74 33.19 -22.87
CA THR A 273 10.46 32.76 -24.09
C THR A 273 11.90 32.18 -24.06
N ALA A 274 11.93 30.87 -24.40
CA ALA A 274 12.77 30.21 -25.43
C ALA A 274 14.22 29.78 -25.07
N PRO A 275 14.83 28.89 -25.88
CA PRO A 275 14.58 27.44 -25.93
C PRO A 275 15.88 26.64 -25.71
N HIS A 276 15.80 25.31 -25.50
CA HIS A 276 16.67 24.28 -26.11
C HIS A 276 16.46 22.90 -25.43
N HIS A 277 15.88 21.97 -26.19
CA HIS A 277 16.09 20.51 -26.10
C HIS A 277 17.44 20.16 -26.78
N PRO A 278 17.96 18.91 -26.78
CA PRO A 278 17.48 17.66 -26.16
C PRO A 278 18.59 16.84 -25.45
N ALA A 279 18.23 15.82 -24.64
CA ALA A 279 18.94 14.54 -24.65
C ALA A 279 18.20 13.52 -23.77
N ALA A 280 17.54 12.57 -24.43
CA ALA A 280 17.04 11.35 -23.83
C ALA A 280 18.22 10.49 -23.35
N VAL A 281 18.25 10.13 -22.07
CA VAL A 281 19.12 9.07 -21.55
C VAL A 281 18.24 8.05 -20.84
N ARG A 282 17.99 6.95 -21.55
CA ARG A 282 17.57 5.68 -20.95
C ARG A 282 18.73 5.16 -20.10
N VAL A 283 18.53 5.01 -18.79
CA VAL A 283 19.30 4.06 -17.99
C VAL A 283 18.34 3.18 -17.22
N ASN A 284 18.38 1.91 -17.60
CA ASN A 284 17.78 0.79 -16.92
C ASN A 284 18.89 0.16 -16.08
N ARG A 285 18.77 0.10 -14.74
CA ARG A 285 19.22 -1.06 -13.96
C ARG A 285 18.89 -0.96 -12.47
N ALA A 286 18.41 -2.10 -12.00
CA ALA A 286 18.28 -2.50 -10.61
C ALA A 286 19.54 -2.23 -9.78
N GLY A 287 19.33 -1.77 -8.55
CA GLY A 287 20.35 -1.68 -7.52
C GLY A 287 19.71 -1.93 -6.15
N SER A 288 19.77 -3.18 -5.69
CA SER A 288 19.51 -3.52 -4.29
C SER A 288 20.79 -3.25 -3.49
N LEU A 289 20.76 -2.26 -2.60
CA LEU A 289 21.82 -2.06 -1.61
C LEU A 289 21.49 -2.92 -0.39
N GLN A 290 22.12 -4.11 -0.31
CA GLN A 290 22.18 -4.90 0.92
C GLN A 290 23.34 -4.40 1.77
N SER A 291 23.04 -3.61 2.80
CA SER A 291 24.00 -3.29 3.85
C SER A 291 24.05 -4.42 4.88
N ARG A 292 25.28 -4.83 5.20
CA ARG A 292 25.65 -5.99 6.01
C ARG A 292 25.62 -5.61 7.49
N ALA A 293 24.42 -5.48 8.07
CA ALA A 293 24.24 -5.44 9.53
C ALA A 293 22.85 -5.96 9.86
N SER A 294 22.75 -6.74 10.94
CA SER A 294 21.55 -7.46 11.41
C SER A 294 20.38 -6.52 11.79
N SER A 295 19.82 -5.82 10.80
CA SER A 295 18.76 -4.84 10.93
C SER A 295 17.75 -5.08 9.81
N ARG A 296 16.49 -5.34 10.16
CA ARG A 296 15.42 -5.45 9.18
C ARG A 296 15.10 -4.05 8.66
N ILE A 297 15.71 -3.69 7.54
CA ILE A 297 15.32 -2.51 6.78
C ILE A 297 14.16 -2.94 5.88
N THR A 298 12.97 -2.44 6.17
CA THR A 298 11.81 -2.68 5.29
C THR A 298 11.66 -1.46 4.40
N VAL A 299 12.03 -1.61 3.12
CA VAL A 299 11.77 -0.61 2.09
C VAL A 299 10.45 -0.96 1.45
N PHE A 300 9.44 -0.12 1.68
CA PHE A 300 8.20 -0.19 0.91
C PHE A 300 8.34 0.75 -0.28
N ARG A 301 8.06 0.28 -1.50
CA ARG A 301 7.92 1.12 -2.69
C ARG A 301 6.57 0.81 -3.33
N SER A 302 5.72 1.82 -3.43
CA SER A 302 4.47 1.74 -4.17
C SER A 302 4.78 1.49 -5.65
N PRO A 303 4.08 0.56 -6.32
CA PRO A 303 4.20 0.43 -7.77
C PRO A 303 3.73 1.74 -8.39
N PHE A 304 4.65 2.44 -9.07
CA PHE A 304 4.37 3.64 -9.86
C PHE A 304 3.33 3.29 -10.93
N VAL A 305 2.07 3.67 -10.68
CA VAL A 305 1.00 3.59 -11.67
C VAL A 305 0.71 5.01 -12.12
N PRO A 306 1.01 5.40 -13.38
CA PRO A 306 0.67 6.73 -13.87
C PRO A 306 -0.85 6.92 -13.76
N ARG A 307 -1.28 7.93 -13.01
CA ARG A 307 -2.68 8.35 -12.95
C ARG A 307 -3.08 8.85 -14.34
N GLN A 308 -3.67 7.97 -15.16
CA GLN A 308 -4.37 8.41 -16.35
C GLN A 308 -5.62 9.19 -15.93
N ARG A 309 -5.64 10.48 -16.23
CA ARG A 309 -6.84 11.32 -16.15
C ARG A 309 -7.87 10.78 -17.14
N PHE A 310 -8.94 10.18 -16.63
CA PHE A 310 -10.18 10.10 -17.39
C PHE A 310 -10.81 11.49 -17.36
N GLY A 311 -10.70 12.21 -18.47
CA GLY A 311 -11.56 13.36 -18.76
C GLY A 311 -12.99 12.87 -18.99
N VAL A 312 -13.94 13.61 -18.42
CA VAL A 312 -15.38 13.52 -18.72
C VAL A 312 -15.61 13.88 -20.18
#